data_AF-A0A1F6LKL2-F1
#
_entry.id   AF-A0A1F6LKL2-F1
#
_cell.length_a   1.000
_cell.length_b   1.000
_cell.length_c   1.000
_cell.angle_alpha   90.00
_cell.angle_beta   90.00
_cell.angle_gamma   90.00
#
_symmetry.space_group_name_H-M   'P 1'
#
loop_
_entity.id
_entity.type
_entity.pdbx_description
1 polymer ?
#
loop_
_entity_poly.entity_id
_entity_poly.type
_entity_poly.pdbx_seq_one_letter_code
_entity_poly.pdbx_strand_id
1 'polypeptide(L)'
;MTLLEVLVAMVIVTIGVLAVLQSQAASHALLRRVQSHDRLAILAEGAMERIVARRQTPAAGRLAGRFDTPNDDVSWTAVFRPAGVDTGALVRIDLSVTGPDGGVTLGTERYWP
;
A
#
# COMPACT_ATOMS: atom_id res chain seq x y z
N MET A 1 12.51 18.47 52.34
CA MET A 1 11.72 17.84 51.28
C MET A 1 10.27 17.79 51.74
N THR A 2 9.35 18.42 51.01
CA THR A 2 7.94 18.60 51.47
C THR A 2 6.97 17.71 50.70
N LEU A 3 5.80 17.40 51.28
CA LEU A 3 4.75 16.60 50.61
C LEU A 3 4.27 17.23 49.29
N LEU A 4 4.26 18.57 49.21
CA LEU A 4 3.91 19.31 48.00
C LEU A 4 4.89 19.02 46.86
N GLU A 5 6.19 18.90 47.18
CA GLU A 5 7.27 18.64 46.23
C GLU A 5 7.11 17.24 45.58
N VAL A 6 6.76 16.24 46.38
CA VAL A 6 6.49 14.87 45.89
C VAL A 6 5.22 14.82 45.03
N LEU A 7 4.18 15.56 45.42
CA LEU A 7 2.93 15.63 44.65
C LEU A 7 3.16 16.27 43.28
N VAL A 8 3.91 17.38 43.24
CA VAL A 8 4.28 18.04 41.99
C VAL A 8 5.12 17.12 41.11
N ALA A 9 6.12 16.44 41.68
CA ALA A 9 6.94 15.48 40.94
C ALA A 9 6.10 14.34 40.34
N MET A 10 5.17 13.78 41.10
CA MET A 10 4.28 12.72 40.63
C MET A 10 3.38 13.17 39.48
N VAL A 11 2.87 14.41 39.54
CA VAL A 11 2.05 15.00 38.46
C VAL A 11 2.88 15.15 37.19
N ILE A 12 4.10 15.71 37.29
CA ILE A 12 5.00 15.88 36.15
C ILE A 12 5.33 14.53 35.52
N VAL A 13 5.68 13.52 36.33
CA VAL A 13 5.97 12.16 35.85
C VAL A 13 4.76 11.55 35.16
N THR A 14 3.55 11.70 35.72
CA THR A 14 2.33 11.16 35.13
C THR A 14 2.04 11.77 33.76
N ILE A 15 2.20 13.09 33.63
CA ILE A 15 2.04 13.79 32.34
C ILE A 15 3.07 13.28 31.32
N GLY A 16 4.33 13.12 31.74
CA GLY A 16 5.40 12.60 30.89
C GLY A 16 5.13 11.17 30.40
N VAL A 17 4.70 10.27 31.29
CA VAL A 17 4.34 8.88 30.93
C VAL A 17 3.16 8.87 29.95
N LEU A 18 2.16 9.73 30.17
CA LEU A 18 1.00 9.81 29.27
C LEU A 18 1.39 10.24 27.85
N ALA A 19 2.29 11.22 27.73
CA ALA A 19 2.80 11.68 26.44
C ALA A 19 3.55 10.55 25.69
N VAL A 20 4.37 9.77 26.40
CA VAL A 20 5.10 8.64 25.81
C VAL A 20 4.13 7.55 25.33
N LEU A 21 3.12 7.21 26.13
CA LEU A 21 2.10 6.23 25.75
C LEU A 21 1.33 6.67 24.49
N GLN A 22 0.98 7.95 24.39
CA GLN A 22 0.34 8.51 23.19
C GLN A 22 1.26 8.44 21.97
N SER A 23 2.55 8.77 22.14
CA SER A 23 3.54 8.65 21.06
C SER A 23 3.66 7.21 20.56
N GLN A 24 3.68 6.22 21.45
CA GLN A 24 3.75 4.80 21.08
C GLN A 24 2.49 4.34 20.36
N ALA A 25 1.31 4.72 20.85
CA ALA A 25 0.03 4.39 20.22
C ALA A 25 -0.03 4.95 18.78
N ALA A 26 0.44 6.19 18.57
CA ALA A 26 0.54 6.80 17.26
C ALA A 26 1.52 6.05 16.34
N SER A 27 2.70 5.66 16.84
CA SER A 27 3.67 4.88 16.08
C SER A 27 3.13 3.51 15.66
N HIS A 28 2.41 2.81 16.54
CA HIS A 28 1.78 1.54 16.20
C HIS A 28 0.67 1.66 15.14
N ALA A 29 -0.07 2.78 15.14
CA ALA A 29 -1.06 3.05 14.10
C ALA A 29 -0.40 3.32 12.74
N LEU A 30 0.70 4.08 12.73
CA LEU A 30 1.50 4.35 11.53
C LEU A 30 2.15 3.08 10.97
N LEU A 31 2.77 2.25 11.82
CA LEU A 31 3.38 0.98 11.43
C LEU A 31 2.37 0.04 10.75
N ARG A 32 1.15 -0.05 11.29
CA ARG A 32 0.09 -0.87 10.68
C ARG A 32 -0.30 -0.36 9.29
N ARG A 33 -0.34 0.96 9.08
CA ARG A 33 -0.61 1.55 7.76
C ARG A 33 0.50 1.26 6.76
N VAL A 34 1.77 1.40 7.17
CA VAL A 34 2.92 1.11 6.31
C VAL A 34 2.96 -0.37 5.92
N GLN A 35 2.76 -1.28 6.88
CA GLN A 35 2.71 -2.71 6.59
C GLN A 35 1.59 -3.11 5.63
N SER A 36 0.42 -2.47 5.71
CA SER A 36 -0.66 -2.68 4.74
C SER A 36 -0.23 -2.24 3.33
N HIS A 37 0.41 -1.07 3.22
CA HIS A 37 0.89 -0.56 1.95
C HIS A 37 2.00 -1.43 1.32
N ASP A 38 2.97 -1.89 2.13
CA ASP A 38 4.05 -2.78 1.69
C ASP A 38 3.50 -4.11 1.16
N ARG A 39 2.50 -4.69 1.84
CA ARG A 39 1.84 -5.92 1.37
C ARG A 39 1.15 -5.71 0.03
N LEU A 40 0.40 -4.62 -0.12
CA LEU A 40 -0.27 -4.29 -1.39
C LEU A 40 0.74 -4.03 -2.51
N ALA A 41 1.90 -3.44 -2.22
CA ALA A 41 2.97 -3.23 -3.19
C ALA A 41 3.57 -4.56 -3.69
N ILE A 42 3.86 -5.49 -2.78
CA ILE A 42 4.34 -6.84 -3.15
C ILE A 42 3.31 -7.57 -4.02
N LEU A 43 2.02 -7.48 -3.67
CA LEU A 43 0.95 -8.07 -4.48
C LEU A 43 0.84 -7.42 -5.87
N ALA A 44 1.01 -6.09 -5.94
CA ALA A 44 1.03 -5.36 -7.21
C ALA A 44 2.19 -5.81 -8.09
N GLU A 45 3.38 -5.98 -7.52
CA GLU A 45 4.56 -6.47 -8.25
C GLU A 45 4.32 -7.89 -8.78
N GLY A 46 3.82 -8.81 -7.96
CA GLY A 46 3.46 -10.16 -8.40
C GLY A 46 2.36 -10.19 -9.46
N ALA A 47 1.36 -9.31 -9.39
CA ALA A 47 0.35 -9.19 -10.45
C ALA A 47 0.95 -8.65 -11.75
N MET A 48 1.84 -7.67 -11.68
CA MET A 48 2.55 -7.14 -12.85
C MET A 48 3.39 -8.22 -13.52
N GLU A 49 4.12 -9.02 -12.76
CA GLU A 49 4.88 -10.17 -13.28
C GLU A 49 3.97 -11.19 -13.96
N ARG A 50 2.81 -11.50 -13.39
CA ARG A 50 1.83 -12.40 -14.02
C ARG A 50 1.28 -11.87 -15.34
N ILE A 51 1.04 -10.56 -15.43
CA ILE A 51 0.57 -9.90 -16.64
C ILE A 51 1.68 -9.95 -17.71
N VAL A 52 2.91 -9.61 -17.33
CA VAL A 52 4.08 -9.63 -18.22
C VAL A 52 4.43 -11.04 -18.69
N ALA A 53 4.35 -12.04 -17.80
CA ALA A 53 4.60 -13.43 -18.14
C ALA A 53 3.53 -14.01 -19.09
N ARG A 54 2.33 -13.43 -19.13
CA ARG A 54 1.33 -13.74 -20.15
C ARG A 54 1.81 -13.17 -21.48
N ARG A 55 2.25 -14.05 -22.39
CA ARG A 55 2.65 -13.71 -23.79
C ARG A 55 1.56 -13.02 -24.64
N GLN A 56 0.36 -12.79 -24.12
CA GLN A 56 -0.75 -12.12 -24.80
C GLN A 56 -1.19 -10.92 -23.96
N THR A 57 -0.34 -9.90 -23.91
CA THR A 57 -0.71 -8.60 -23.37
C THR A 57 -1.56 -7.88 -24.43
N PRO A 58 -2.80 -7.47 -24.12
CA PRO A 58 -3.64 -6.73 -25.07
C PRO A 58 -3.00 -5.39 -25.43
N ALA A 59 -3.11 -4.98 -26.71
CA ALA A 59 -2.64 -3.65 -27.16
C ALA A 59 -3.41 -2.49 -26.47
N ALA A 60 -4.66 -2.73 -26.11
CA ALA A 60 -5.50 -1.82 -25.33
C ALA A 60 -6.58 -2.61 -24.59
N GLY A 61 -7.06 -2.08 -23.46
CA GLY A 61 -8.19 -2.64 -22.74
C GLY A 61 -7.99 -2.70 -21.23
N ARG A 62 -8.80 -3.53 -20.57
CA ARG A 62 -8.77 -3.70 -19.11
C ARG A 62 -8.76 -5.19 -18.78
N LEU A 63 -7.88 -5.58 -17.87
CA LEU A 63 -7.86 -6.91 -17.26
C LEU A 63 -8.05 -6.75 -15.76
N ALA A 64 -8.80 -7.64 -15.14
CA ALA A 64 -9.00 -7.63 -13.69
C ALA A 64 -8.99 -9.05 -13.15
N GLY A 65 -8.68 -9.16 -11.86
CA GLY A 65 -8.71 -10.43 -11.16
C GLY A 65 -8.73 -10.24 -9.65
N ARG A 66 -8.86 -11.34 -8.93
CA ARG A 66 -8.70 -11.41 -7.48
C ARG A 66 -7.43 -12.17 -7.13
N PHE A 67 -6.85 -11.82 -5.98
CA PHE A 67 -5.84 -12.67 -5.36
C PHE A 67 -6.54 -13.73 -4.52
N ASP A 68 -6.06 -14.97 -4.61
CA ASP A 68 -6.56 -16.07 -3.80
C ASP A 68 -5.78 -16.05 -2.47
N THR A 69 -6.05 -15.02 -1.67
CA THR A 69 -5.41 -14.81 -0.37
C THR A 69 -6.37 -15.23 0.75
N PRO A 70 -5.92 -16.02 1.74
CA PRO A 70 -6.80 -16.63 2.74
C PRO A 70 -7.67 -15.69 3.58
N ASN A 71 -7.39 -14.38 3.58
CA ASN A 71 -7.96 -13.48 4.57
C ASN A 71 -8.32 -12.07 4.07
N ASP A 72 -8.08 -11.73 2.81
CA ASP A 72 -8.31 -10.38 2.30
C ASP A 72 -8.91 -10.44 0.91
N ASP A 73 -10.03 -9.73 0.73
CA ASP A 73 -10.77 -9.61 -0.53
C ASP A 73 -10.04 -8.67 -1.50
N VAL A 74 -8.76 -8.98 -1.77
CA VAL A 74 -7.86 -8.15 -2.57
C VAL A 74 -8.12 -8.39 -4.05
N SER A 75 -8.39 -7.29 -4.75
CA SER A 75 -8.60 -7.31 -6.19
C SER A 75 -7.55 -6.46 -6.91
N TRP A 76 -7.31 -6.77 -8.17
CA TRP A 76 -6.43 -5.98 -9.02
C TRP A 76 -7.10 -5.68 -10.35
N THR A 77 -6.74 -4.53 -10.92
CA THR A 77 -7.16 -4.10 -12.25
C THR A 77 -5.96 -3.49 -12.97
N ALA A 78 -5.69 -3.99 -14.17
CA ALA A 78 -4.70 -3.47 -15.10
C ALA A 78 -5.39 -2.82 -16.31
N VAL A 79 -4.93 -1.63 -16.69
CA VAL A 79 -5.40 -0.90 -17.87
C VAL A 79 -4.24 -0.79 -18.86
N PHE A 80 -4.47 -1.26 -20.09
CA PHE A 80 -3.50 -1.25 -21.18
C PHE A 80 -3.81 -0.07 -22.09
N ARG A 81 -2.80 0.77 -22.34
CA ARG A 81 -2.91 1.94 -23.22
C ARG A 81 -1.75 1.93 -24.21
N PRO A 82 -1.99 2.22 -25.50
CA PRO A 82 -0.91 2.44 -26.44
C PRO A 82 0.00 3.57 -25.97
N ALA A 83 1.31 3.35 -25.99
CA ALA A 83 2.30 4.37 -25.65
C ALA A 83 2.74 5.08 -26.94
N GLY A 84 1.99 6.10 -27.35
CA GLY A 84 2.34 6.99 -28.47
C GLY A 84 1.62 6.71 -29.80
N VAL A 85 1.77 7.64 -30.75
CA VAL A 85 1.12 7.62 -32.08
C VAL A 85 1.96 6.86 -33.12
N ASP A 86 3.28 6.77 -32.93
CA ASP A 86 4.24 6.21 -33.90
C ASP A 86 5.04 4.99 -33.41
N THR A 87 4.84 4.56 -32.16
CA THR A 87 5.61 3.46 -31.55
C THR A 87 4.77 2.19 -31.57
N GLY A 88 4.68 1.56 -32.74
CA GLY A 88 3.80 0.41 -33.05
C GLY A 88 4.03 -0.89 -32.26
N ALA A 89 4.65 -0.82 -31.08
CA ALA A 89 4.97 -1.97 -30.25
C ALA A 89 4.84 -1.68 -28.73
N LEU A 90 4.86 -0.41 -28.30
CA LEU A 90 4.87 -0.10 -26.87
C LEU A 90 3.47 0.05 -26.24
N VAL A 91 3.23 -0.69 -25.17
CA VAL A 91 2.01 -0.62 -24.35
C VAL A 91 2.35 -0.16 -22.93
N ARG A 92 1.67 0.88 -22.45
CA ARG A 92 1.66 1.30 -21.05
C ARG A 92 0.66 0.46 -20.27
N ILE A 93 1.11 -0.10 -19.16
CA ILE A 93 0.27 -0.85 -18.23
C ILE A 93 0.12 -0.04 -16.95
N ASP A 94 -1.11 0.40 -16.66
CA ASP A 94 -1.48 1.04 -15.40
C ASP A 94 -2.14 -0.02 -14.50
N LEU A 95 -1.42 -0.48 -13.47
CA LEU A 95 -1.95 -1.48 -12.53
C LEU A 95 -2.49 -0.79 -11.27
N SER A 96 -3.57 -1.31 -10.71
CA SER A 96 -4.12 -0.88 -9.44
C SER A 96 -4.48 -2.11 -8.61
N VAL A 97 -4.07 -2.12 -7.35
CA VAL A 97 -4.44 -3.15 -6.37
C VAL A 97 -5.29 -2.51 -5.29
N THR A 98 -6.47 -3.07 -5.05
CA THR A 98 -7.43 -2.61 -4.05
C THR A 98 -7.52 -3.64 -2.94
N GLY A 99 -7.15 -3.24 -1.73
CA GLY A 99 -7.32 -4.03 -0.52
C GLY A 99 -8.73 -3.93 0.08
N PRO A 100 -9.05 -4.77 1.08
CA PRO A 100 -10.37 -4.82 1.71
C PRO A 100 -10.77 -3.52 2.41
N ASP A 101 -9.79 -2.75 2.90
CA ASP A 101 -10.02 -1.46 3.56
C ASP A 101 -10.22 -0.30 2.55
N GLY A 102 -10.32 -0.60 1.25
CA GLY A 102 -10.37 0.40 0.18
C GLY A 102 -9.04 1.09 -0.11
N GLY A 103 -7.94 0.62 0.50
CA GLY A 103 -6.59 1.07 0.20
C GLY A 103 -6.21 0.73 -1.24
N VAL A 104 -5.80 1.73 -2.01
CA VAL A 104 -5.36 1.57 -3.39
C VAL A 104 -3.87 1.83 -3.48
N THR A 105 -3.12 0.86 -4.00
CA THR A 105 -1.75 1.05 -4.46
C THR A 105 -1.77 1.07 -5.98
N LEU A 106 -1.30 2.17 -6.57
CA LEU A 106 -1.09 2.27 -8.02
C LEU A 106 0.21 1.53 -8.34
N GLY A 107 0.05 0.36 -8.94
CA GLY A 107 1.12 -0.47 -9.46
C GLY A 107 1.82 0.22 -10.62
N THR A 108 3.11 0.42 -10.43
CA THR A 108 4.21 0.69 -11.36
C THR A 108 3.84 0.86 -12.84
N GLU A 109 4.15 2.03 -13.38
CA GLU A 109 4.11 2.29 -14.82
C GLU A 109 5.23 1.49 -15.50
N ARG A 110 4.88 0.54 -16.37
CA ARG A 110 5.85 -0.22 -17.16
C ARG A 110 5.50 -0.20 -18.63
N TYR A 111 6.53 0.01 -19.44
CA TYR A 111 6.47 0.04 -20.89
C TYR A 111 6.88 -1.34 -21.42
N TRP A 112 6.00 -1.97 -22.18
CA TRP A 112 6.23 -3.29 -22.79
C TRP A 112 6.35 -3.16 -24.32
N PRO A 113 7.39 -3.71 -24.98
CA PRO A 113 7.55 -3.69 -26.43
C PRO A 113 6.82 -4.80 -27.19
#